data_AF-A0A095VKR4-F1
#
_entry.id   AF-A0A095VKR4-F1
#
_cell.length_a   1.000
_cell.length_b   1.000
_cell.length_c   1.000
_cell.angle_alpha   90.00
_cell.angle_beta   90.00
_cell.angle_gamma   90.00
#
_symmetry.space_group_name_H-M   'P 1'
#
loop_
_entity.id
_entity.type
_entity.pdbx_description
1 polymer ?
#
loop_
_entity_poly.entity_id
_entity_poly.type
_entity_poly.pdbx_seq_one_letter_code
_entity_poly.pdbx_strand_id
1 'polypeptide(L)'
;MQSGISYTLRLTLLLLVTSGLLPFEASANEALPTELSQPTAVPRVSEKVSINQGTAEMLAGAMNGVGLKKARSIVEYREQYGPFTSLEQLAEVPGFGRALVERNLSRLKL
;
A
#
# COMPACT_ATOMS: atom_id res chain seq x y z
N MET A 1 -45.18 -21.92 -10.77
CA MET A 1 -43.75 -22.34 -10.71
C MET A 1 -43.20 -21.74 -9.41
N GLN A 2 -43.55 -22.31 -8.24
CA GLN A 2 -42.76 -23.32 -7.51
C GLN A 2 -41.32 -22.82 -7.27
N SER A 3 -41.03 -22.13 -6.15
CA SER A 3 -40.70 -22.63 -4.79
C SER A 3 -39.34 -23.32 -4.69
N GLY A 4 -38.45 -22.75 -3.86
CA GLY A 4 -37.18 -23.34 -3.45
C GLY A 4 -36.76 -22.83 -2.07
N ILE A 5 -37.42 -23.35 -1.04
CA ILE A 5 -37.10 -23.18 0.38
C ILE A 5 -35.99 -24.18 0.73
N SER A 6 -34.91 -23.71 1.34
CA SER A 6 -33.99 -24.41 2.27
C SER A 6 -33.02 -23.31 2.74
N TYR A 7 -32.90 -22.94 4.01
CA TYR A 7 -32.53 -23.77 5.13
C TYR A 7 -33.27 -23.33 6.40
N THR A 8 -34.29 -24.10 6.76
CA THR A 8 -34.72 -24.28 8.15
C THR A 8 -33.64 -25.04 8.90
N LEU A 9 -32.83 -24.35 9.70
CA LEU A 9 -32.32 -24.95 10.95
C LEU A 9 -32.08 -23.85 12.00
N ARG A 10 -33.05 -23.76 12.91
CA ARG A 10 -32.94 -23.50 14.36
C ARG A 10 -31.57 -22.98 14.80
N LEU A 11 -31.48 -21.87 15.52
CA LEU A 11 -31.92 -21.86 16.91
C LEU A 11 -32.03 -20.42 17.42
N THR A 12 -33.25 -20.05 17.80
CA THR A 12 -33.60 -18.82 18.48
C THR A 12 -33.05 -18.82 19.92
N LEU A 13 -32.52 -17.66 20.33
CA LEU A 13 -32.73 -17.01 21.64
C LEU A 13 -31.98 -17.53 22.90
N LEU A 14 -31.28 -16.58 23.54
CA LEU A 14 -31.49 -16.11 24.94
C LEU A 14 -30.26 -16.14 25.87
N LEU A 15 -29.66 -14.94 26.03
CA LEU A 15 -29.20 -14.25 27.25
C LEU A 15 -29.01 -15.05 28.56
N LEU A 16 -27.86 -14.83 29.22
CA LEU A 16 -27.81 -14.50 30.66
C LEU A 16 -26.58 -13.62 30.99
N VAL A 17 -26.87 -12.46 31.57
CA VAL A 17 -25.97 -11.51 32.21
C VAL A 17 -25.53 -12.06 33.57
N THR A 18 -24.24 -11.96 33.92
CA THR A 18 -23.83 -11.94 35.34
C THR A 18 -22.72 -10.93 35.58
N SER A 19 -23.10 -9.91 36.34
CA SER A 19 -22.31 -8.85 36.96
C SER A 19 -21.07 -9.33 37.72
N GLY A 20 -20.07 -8.45 37.84
CA GLY A 20 -18.96 -8.62 38.77
C GLY A 20 -18.06 -7.39 38.85
N LEU A 21 -18.49 -6.37 39.60
CA LEU A 21 -17.73 -5.18 39.99
C LEU A 21 -16.75 -5.51 41.12
N LEU A 22 -15.50 -5.07 41.03
CA LEU A 22 -14.64 -4.79 42.19
C LEU A 22 -13.87 -3.48 41.93
N PRO A 23 -13.86 -2.53 42.89
CA PRO A 23 -12.91 -1.42 42.94
C PRO A 23 -11.79 -1.74 43.96
N PHE A 24 -10.53 -1.39 43.70
CA PHE A 24 -9.61 -0.97 44.78
C PHE A 24 -8.31 -0.35 44.22
N GLU A 25 -7.97 0.80 44.79
CA GLU A 25 -6.83 1.67 44.48
C GLU A 25 -5.52 1.23 45.16
N ALA A 26 -4.37 1.56 44.55
CA ALA A 26 -3.12 1.99 45.19
C ALA A 26 -2.07 2.19 44.07
N SER A 27 -1.73 3.40 43.63
CA SER A 27 -0.86 4.39 44.28
C SER A 27 0.50 3.83 44.69
N ALA A 28 1.49 3.95 43.81
CA ALA A 28 2.82 4.48 44.11
C ALA A 28 3.57 4.78 42.80
N ASN A 29 4.09 6.00 42.76
CA ASN A 29 4.81 6.66 41.68
C ASN A 29 6.28 6.19 41.63
N GLU A 30 6.98 6.57 40.54
CA GLU A 30 8.44 6.56 40.33
C GLU A 30 9.03 5.23 39.78
N ALA A 31 9.74 5.19 38.65
CA ALA A 31 10.59 6.20 38.04
C ALA A 31 10.57 6.18 36.51
N LEU A 32 10.65 7.38 35.93
CA LEU A 32 10.99 7.67 34.55
C LEU A 32 12.29 6.93 34.14
N PRO A 33 12.41 6.55 32.86
CA PRO A 33 13.25 7.39 32.03
C PRO A 33 12.46 8.10 30.95
N THR A 34 12.56 9.42 30.98
CA THR A 34 12.63 10.24 29.79
C THR A 34 13.64 9.62 28.83
N GLU A 35 13.17 9.02 27.73
CA GLU A 35 13.97 8.90 26.51
C GLU A 35 13.32 9.78 25.44
N LEU A 36 13.26 11.08 25.73
CA LEU A 36 13.27 12.11 24.69
C LEU A 36 14.68 12.17 24.14
N SER A 37 15.00 11.32 23.16
CA SER A 37 15.98 11.57 22.08
C SER A 37 16.41 10.27 21.39
N GLN A 38 15.63 9.79 20.42
CA GLN A 38 16.24 9.37 19.16
C GLN A 38 15.48 10.09 18.03
N PRO A 39 16.20 10.78 17.13
CA PRO A 39 15.62 11.66 16.15
C PRO A 39 14.69 10.86 15.25
N THR A 40 13.68 11.53 14.72
CA THR A 40 12.94 11.18 13.52
C THR A 40 13.81 10.38 12.54
N ALA A 41 13.80 9.05 12.66
CA ALA A 41 14.34 8.18 11.64
C ALA A 41 13.31 8.22 10.52
N VAL A 42 13.46 9.22 9.66
CA VAL A 42 12.81 9.28 8.36
C VAL A 42 12.93 7.89 7.73
N PRO A 43 11.84 7.14 7.45
CA PRO A 43 11.91 6.21 6.35
C PRO A 43 11.85 7.09 5.10
N ARG A 44 12.91 7.85 4.82
CA ARG A 44 13.22 8.28 3.45
C ARG A 44 13.90 7.13 2.72
N VAL A 45 13.46 5.90 2.98
CA VAL A 45 13.52 4.87 1.96
C VAL A 45 12.49 5.33 0.96
N SER A 46 12.95 6.03 -0.07
CA SER A 46 12.18 6.22 -1.29
C SER A 46 11.96 4.80 -1.81
N GLU A 47 10.89 4.13 -1.35
CA GLU A 47 10.60 2.76 -1.72
C GLU A 47 10.49 2.74 -3.23
N LYS A 48 11.51 2.17 -3.87
CA LYS A 48 11.58 2.10 -5.32
C LYS A 48 10.36 1.34 -5.79
N VAL A 49 9.57 1.93 -6.67
CA VAL A 49 8.41 1.25 -7.24
C VAL A 49 8.87 0.30 -8.34
N SER A 50 8.35 -0.92 -8.35
CA SER A 50 8.59 -1.87 -9.44
C SER A 50 7.80 -1.44 -10.67
N ILE A 51 8.45 -1.36 -11.83
CA ILE A 51 7.78 -1.02 -13.09
C ILE A 51 6.98 -2.19 -13.65
N ASN A 52 7.36 -3.42 -13.31
CA ASN A 52 6.67 -4.63 -13.73
C ASN A 52 5.43 -4.94 -12.87
N GLN A 53 5.46 -4.57 -11.58
CA GLN A 53 4.38 -4.87 -10.64
C GLN A 53 3.55 -3.65 -10.24
N GLY A 54 4.08 -2.44 -10.39
CA GLY A 54 3.41 -1.21 -9.99
C GLY A 54 2.12 -0.98 -10.79
N THR A 55 1.09 -0.49 -10.11
CA THR A 55 -0.10 0.04 -10.77
C THR A 55 0.18 1.41 -11.37
N ALA A 56 -0.66 1.86 -12.31
CA ALA A 56 -0.51 3.19 -12.90
C ALA A 56 -0.55 4.31 -11.84
N GLU A 57 -1.33 4.14 -10.76
CA GLU A 57 -1.42 5.10 -9.67
C GLU A 57 -0.13 5.14 -8.84
N MET A 58 0.43 3.97 -8.51
CA MET A 58 1.70 3.87 -7.79
C MET A 58 2.86 4.47 -8.58
N LEU A 59 2.92 4.19 -9.89
CA LEU A 59 3.94 4.74 -10.77
C LEU A 59 3.81 6.26 -10.89
N ALA A 60 2.58 6.78 -11.05
CA ALA A 60 2.34 8.22 -11.10
C ALA A 60 2.70 8.94 -9.78
N GLY A 61 2.47 8.31 -8.63
CA GLY A 61 2.83 8.88 -7.32
C GLY A 61 4.33 8.83 -7.04
N ALA A 62 5.03 7.79 -7.47
CA ALA A 62 6.46 7.62 -7.21
C ALA A 62 7.35 8.41 -8.17
N MET A 63 6.93 8.58 -9.43
CA MET A 63 7.73 9.18 -10.49
C MET A 63 7.50 10.70 -10.60
N ASN A 64 8.59 11.45 -10.71
CA ASN A 64 8.56 12.89 -10.94
C ASN A 64 8.27 13.20 -12.43
N GLY A 65 7.21 13.96 -12.69
CA GLY A 65 6.79 14.38 -14.05
C GLY A 65 5.98 13.33 -14.82
N VAL A 66 5.52 12.27 -14.14
CA VAL A 66 4.66 11.21 -14.68
C VAL A 66 3.29 11.30 -14.05
N GLY A 67 2.30 11.73 -14.83
CA GLY A 67 0.90 11.65 -14.42
C GLY A 67 0.27 10.30 -14.77
N LEU A 68 -0.96 10.08 -14.31
CA LEU A 68 -1.78 8.90 -14.58
C LEU A 68 -1.79 8.46 -16.05
N LYS A 69 -1.87 9.41 -17.00
CA LYS A 69 -1.87 9.11 -18.44
C LYS A 69 -0.59 8.41 -18.90
N LYS A 70 0.57 8.93 -18.49
CA LYS A 70 1.88 8.34 -18.82
C LYS A 70 2.09 7.02 -18.09
N ALA A 71 1.72 6.96 -16.81
CA ALA A 71 1.83 5.73 -16.04
C ALA A 71 0.98 4.58 -16.63
N ARG A 72 -0.21 4.88 -17.17
CA ARG A 72 -1.01 3.91 -17.92
C ARG A 72 -0.27 3.38 -19.15
N SER A 73 0.44 4.22 -19.89
CA SER A 73 1.26 3.78 -21.03
C SER A 73 2.35 2.79 -20.63
N ILE A 74 2.90 2.86 -19.41
CA ILE A 74 3.85 1.85 -18.91
C ILE A 74 3.15 0.50 -18.76
N VAL A 75 1.95 0.49 -18.16
CA VAL A 75 1.16 -0.74 -17.97
C VAL A 75 0.76 -1.34 -19.32
N GLU A 76 0.27 -0.52 -20.23
CA GLU A 76 -0.12 -0.96 -21.58
C GLU A 76 1.09 -1.49 -22.37
N TYR A 77 2.25 -0.83 -22.27
CA TYR A 77 3.48 -1.29 -22.90
C TYR A 77 3.89 -2.68 -22.39
N ARG A 78 3.86 -2.93 -21.07
CA ARG A 78 4.21 -4.26 -20.55
C ARG A 78 3.18 -5.35 -20.88
N GLU A 79 1.92 -4.97 -21.09
CA GLU A 79 0.87 -5.90 -21.54
C GLU A 79 1.03 -6.27 -23.02
N GLN A 80 1.53 -5.34 -23.85
CA GLN A 80 1.72 -5.57 -25.28
C GLN A 80 3.06 -6.23 -25.62
N TYR A 81 4.14 -5.79 -24.99
CA TYR A 81 5.52 -6.20 -25.31
C TYR A 81 6.12 -7.16 -24.27
N GLY A 82 5.47 -7.35 -23.13
CA GLY A 82 5.96 -8.14 -22.01
C GLY A 82 6.67 -7.30 -20.93
N PRO A 83 7.15 -7.95 -19.86
CA PRO A 83 7.78 -7.24 -18.74
C PRO A 83 9.05 -6.50 -19.16
N PHE A 84 9.31 -5.37 -18.53
CA PHE A 84 10.55 -4.61 -18.70
C PHE A 84 11.72 -5.38 -18.12
N THR A 85 12.78 -5.51 -18.92
CA THR A 85 14.05 -6.15 -18.54
C THR A 85 15.07 -5.13 -18.01
N SER A 86 14.89 -3.85 -18.36
CA SER A 86 15.78 -2.76 -17.97
C SER A 86 14.99 -1.47 -17.80
N LEU A 87 15.45 -0.59 -16.91
CA LEU A 87 14.80 0.71 -16.67
C LEU A 87 14.88 1.64 -17.88
N GLU A 88 15.87 1.47 -18.76
CA GLU A 88 16.04 2.27 -19.98
C GLU A 88 14.93 2.04 -21.00
N GLN A 89 14.29 0.87 -21.00
CA GLN A 89 13.17 0.54 -21.89
C GLN A 89 11.94 1.42 -21.63
N LEU A 90 11.88 2.13 -20.50
CA LEU A 90 10.88 3.17 -20.30
C LEU A 90 10.95 4.25 -21.38
N ALA A 91 12.12 4.49 -22.00
CA ALA A 91 12.24 5.45 -23.10
C ALA A 91 11.54 5.01 -24.39
N GLU A 92 11.20 3.71 -24.52
CA GLU A 92 10.42 3.17 -25.62
C GLU A 92 8.91 3.41 -25.43
N VAL A 93 8.48 3.74 -24.21
CA VAL A 93 7.08 4.03 -23.89
C VAL A 93 6.70 5.41 -24.45
N PRO A 94 5.57 5.53 -25.18
CA PRO A 94 5.15 6.80 -25.75
C PRO A 94 4.95 7.87 -24.66
N GLY A 95 5.67 8.99 -24.79
CA GLY A 95 5.63 10.10 -23.84
C GLY A 95 6.68 10.06 -22.72
N PHE A 96 7.58 9.07 -22.73
CA PHE A 96 8.75 9.00 -21.86
C PHE A 96 10.02 9.40 -22.62
N GLY A 97 10.44 10.66 -22.48
CA GLY A 97 11.72 11.11 -22.99
C GLY A 97 12.89 10.67 -22.09
N ARG A 98 14.11 10.62 -22.65
CA ARG A 98 15.34 10.23 -21.90
C ARG A 98 15.50 11.00 -20.59
N ALA A 99 15.34 12.32 -20.62
CA ALA A 99 15.44 13.17 -19.43
C ALA A 99 14.42 12.81 -18.32
N LEU A 100 13.23 12.33 -18.70
CA LEU A 100 12.21 11.89 -17.75
C LEU A 100 12.55 10.51 -17.18
N VAL A 101 13.14 9.63 -17.97
CA VAL A 101 13.60 8.33 -17.49
C VAL A 101 14.74 8.51 -16.50
N GLU A 102 15.79 9.26 -16.90
CA GLU A 102 17.00 9.50 -16.10
C GLU A 102 16.69 10.05 -14.70
N ARG A 103 15.79 11.04 -14.59
CA ARG A 103 15.42 11.62 -13.29
C ARG A 103 14.66 10.65 -12.37
N ASN A 104 14.09 9.58 -12.93
CA ASN A 104 13.28 8.61 -12.22
C ASN A 104 14.00 7.28 -11.98
N LEU A 105 15.14 7.00 -12.61
CA LEU A 105 15.91 5.76 -12.44
C LEU A 105 16.16 5.41 -10.96
N SER A 106 16.45 6.41 -10.12
CA SER A 106 16.71 6.22 -8.69
C SER A 106 15.46 5.84 -7.87
N ARG A 107 14.26 6.08 -8.42
CA ARG A 107 12.95 5.83 -7.78
C ARG A 107 12.29 4.53 -8.28
N LEU A 108 12.91 3.87 -9.24
CA LEU A 108 12.36 2.70 -9.92
C LEU A 108 13.21 1.46 -9.67
N LYS A 109 12.55 0.31 -9.73
CA LYS A 109 13.17 -1.02 -9.81
C LYS A 109 12.41 -1.86 -10.84
N LEU A 110 12.99 -2.98 -11.23
CA LEU A 110 12.31 -3.97 -12.07
C LEU A 110 11.22 -4.69 -11.25
#